data_AF-A0A7C3EM97-F1
#
_entry.id   AF-A0A7C3EM97-F1
#
_cell.length_a   1.000
_cell.length_b   1.000
_cell.length_c   1.000
_cell.angle_alpha   90.00
_cell.angle_beta   90.00
_cell.angle_gamma   90.00
#
_symmetry.space_group_name_H-M   'P 1'
#
loop_
_entity.id
_entity.type
_entity.pdbx_description
1 polymer ?
#
loop_
_entity_poly.entity_id
_entity_poly.type
_entity_poly.pdbx_seq_one_letter_code
_entity_poly.pdbx_strand_id
1 'polypeptide(L)'
;MHRTLCAAIALAALAAARGADDAAQPPALEPARLTELLDQLEAPEAPRRAAAAEALGRAKAAAAVPKLYALLDDPDDDAQWKATLALGAIGEPAIPRLIDGLNLDKERPRWKAESALKMMGKAALPGLVEALKDRRGRVRQSAAYLLGEIADPAAIQPLAASMADKDEDTRWKAATSLARFGKQATQAVLEQLRSESIECRRCAAWVFQNTLDPDAVPALIAALRDPDEQVRWKAAIALQKMGADASDRLFALLRTSGRGDERKLAAWVLEGVADPRVAAQFREFQARQPASEPEAPPRPRPAVLPKSVALTLASAPDKATVFIDDKYVGLTPLTVPDLAPGHHFVKLTKRDHLPWTKLVELLYPEEKLEARLALKPKGTLLVTSEPAQADVYIDGEYEGKTPLEKKHLDANPYSVRVEKEQFLPWEGEIEVRAGEQARAQATLKSKVEGWYRQRLQENPNDVSAHTELAHYCLVRGELDKAVAALAAAVEVMAHGADTSSYGGRLAQEIAKVWGQAFQFGGGLELGTVRRALHAALHGVWQRHHDKKPLQRFLAELRQSVPADFTQPPRP
;
A
#
# COMPACT_ATOMS: atom_id res chain seq x y z
N MET A 1 12.67 -24.04 23.60
CA MET A 1 13.06 -22.65 23.93
C MET A 1 12.00 -21.60 23.56
N HIS A 2 11.23 -21.78 22.47
CA HIS A 2 10.18 -20.83 22.03
C HIS A 2 8.99 -20.62 22.99
N ARG A 3 8.53 -21.64 23.72
CA ARG A 3 7.37 -21.53 24.63
C ARG A 3 7.72 -20.92 26.00
N THR A 4 8.94 -21.17 26.48
CA THR A 4 9.43 -20.64 27.75
C THR A 4 9.80 -19.16 27.66
N LEU A 5 10.24 -18.68 26.49
CA LEU A 5 10.52 -17.26 26.25
C LEU A 5 9.22 -16.44 26.19
N CYS A 6 8.19 -16.90 25.48
CA CYS A 6 6.88 -16.22 25.43
C CYS A 6 6.16 -16.19 26.80
N ALA A 7 6.33 -17.24 27.62
CA ALA A 7 5.79 -17.25 28.98
C ALA A 7 6.50 -16.25 29.91
N ALA A 8 7.82 -16.11 29.79
CA ALA A 8 8.59 -15.08 30.50
C ALA A 8 8.21 -13.66 30.03
N ILE A 9 7.91 -13.47 28.74
CA ILE A 9 7.43 -12.22 28.15
C ILE A 9 6.04 -11.82 28.70
N ALA A 10 5.11 -12.77 28.83
CA ALA A 10 3.79 -12.51 29.42
C ALA A 10 3.86 -12.17 30.92
N LEU A 11 4.76 -12.83 31.65
CA LEU A 11 4.98 -12.58 33.09
C LEU A 11 5.66 -11.23 33.37
N ALA A 12 6.63 -10.83 32.55
CA ALA A 12 7.27 -9.52 32.66
C ALA A 12 6.33 -8.36 32.27
N ALA A 13 5.48 -8.56 31.25
CA ALA A 13 4.45 -7.60 30.88
C ALA A 13 3.32 -7.50 31.93
N LEU A 14 2.91 -8.61 32.55
CA LEU A 14 1.96 -8.60 33.67
C LEU A 14 2.53 -7.90 34.92
N ALA A 15 3.83 -8.05 35.18
CA ALA A 15 4.49 -7.37 36.29
C ALA A 15 4.60 -5.85 36.07
N ALA A 16 4.81 -5.40 34.83
CA ALA A 16 4.81 -3.99 34.47
C ALA A 16 3.39 -3.37 34.47
N ALA A 17 2.36 -4.13 34.06
CA ALA A 17 0.98 -3.66 34.04
C ALA A 17 0.34 -3.58 35.43
N ARG A 18 0.65 -4.52 36.35
CA ARG A 18 0.10 -4.52 37.72
C ARG A 18 0.59 -3.37 38.61
N GLY A 19 1.57 -2.57 38.16
CA GLY A 19 2.05 -1.38 38.86
C GLY A 19 1.64 -0.04 38.23
N ALA A 20 0.83 -0.05 37.17
CA ALA A 20 0.63 1.12 36.31
C ALA A 20 -0.65 1.94 36.61
N ASP A 21 -1.56 1.43 37.45
CA ASP A 21 -2.86 2.10 37.69
C ASP A 21 -2.84 3.20 38.76
N ASP A 22 -1.67 3.57 39.33
CA ASP A 22 -1.59 4.72 40.25
C ASP A 22 -0.20 5.40 40.35
N ALA A 23 0.72 5.17 39.41
CA ALA A 23 2.06 5.76 39.45
C ALA A 23 2.11 7.11 38.71
N ALA A 24 2.36 8.19 39.45
CA ALA A 24 2.68 9.51 38.91
C ALA A 24 3.70 9.41 37.76
N GLN A 25 3.53 10.27 36.74
CA GLN A 25 4.42 10.35 35.59
C GLN A 25 5.88 10.43 36.06
N PRO A 26 6.79 9.54 35.60
CA PRO A 26 8.18 9.55 36.06
C PRO A 26 8.78 10.94 35.80
N PRO A 27 9.59 11.46 36.73
CA PRO A 27 10.15 12.80 36.61
C PRO A 27 10.91 12.93 35.29
N ALA A 28 10.67 14.03 34.58
CA ALA A 28 11.36 14.32 33.34
C ALA A 28 12.88 14.30 33.57
N LEU A 29 13.62 13.68 32.66
CA LEU A 29 15.09 13.71 32.72
C LEU A 29 15.57 15.15 32.62
N GLU A 30 16.52 15.51 33.48
CA GLU A 30 17.25 16.78 33.34
C GLU A 30 17.86 16.88 31.93
N PRO A 31 17.79 18.05 31.26
CA PRO A 31 18.23 18.20 29.87
C PRO A 31 19.66 17.70 29.63
N ALA A 32 20.58 17.97 30.56
CA ALA A 32 21.96 17.51 30.48
C ALA A 32 22.07 15.97 30.49
N ARG A 33 21.26 15.31 31.33
CA ARG A 33 21.25 13.84 31.43
C ARG A 33 20.60 13.21 30.21
N LEU A 34 19.57 13.85 29.64
CA LEU A 34 18.96 13.41 28.39
C LEU A 34 19.98 13.46 27.24
N THR A 35 20.70 14.58 27.08
CA THR A 35 21.74 14.71 26.05
C THR A 35 22.83 13.65 26.22
N GLU A 36 23.33 13.47 27.44
CA GLU A 36 24.35 12.45 27.74
C GLU A 36 23.88 11.04 27.33
N LEU A 37 22.64 10.68 27.66
CA LEU A 37 22.08 9.37 27.31
C LEU A 37 21.86 9.22 25.80
N LEU A 38 21.48 10.29 25.09
CA LEU A 38 21.35 10.30 23.63
C LEU A 38 22.71 10.14 22.92
N ASP A 39 23.78 10.63 23.51
CA ASP A 39 25.15 10.44 23.00
C ASP A 39 25.65 9.01 23.29
N GLN A 40 25.31 8.45 24.46
CA GLN A 40 25.65 7.07 24.82
C GLN A 40 24.98 6.02 23.92
N LEU A 41 23.86 6.35 23.27
CA LEU A 41 23.26 5.48 22.24
C LEU A 41 24.17 5.26 21.02
N GLU A 42 25.19 6.09 20.83
CA GLU A 42 26.17 5.99 19.72
C GLU A 42 27.55 5.51 20.21
N ALA A 43 27.66 5.11 21.48
CA ALA A 43 28.90 4.61 22.05
C ALA A 43 29.39 3.35 21.31
N PRO A 44 30.71 3.15 21.15
CA PRO A 44 31.25 1.97 20.48
C PRO A 44 30.92 0.68 21.25
N GLU A 45 30.81 0.75 22.58
CA GLU A 45 30.50 -0.40 23.42
C GLU A 45 28.99 -0.70 23.45
N ALA A 46 28.60 -1.88 22.97
CA ALA A 46 27.20 -2.32 22.96
C ALA A 46 26.51 -2.29 24.35
N PRO A 47 27.19 -2.67 25.46
CA PRO A 47 26.59 -2.57 26.80
C PRO A 47 26.22 -1.14 27.19
N ARG A 48 26.95 -0.13 26.72
CA ARG A 48 26.62 1.29 26.99
C ARG A 48 25.40 1.73 26.21
N ARG A 49 25.30 1.35 24.93
CA ARG A 49 24.10 1.60 24.10
C ARG A 49 22.86 0.94 24.72
N ALA A 50 22.97 -0.31 25.15
CA ALA A 50 21.90 -1.07 25.79
C ALA A 50 21.43 -0.43 27.11
N ALA A 51 22.37 -0.01 27.97
CA ALA A 51 22.07 0.66 29.24
C ALA A 51 21.43 2.05 29.01
N ALA A 52 21.90 2.81 28.02
CA ALA A 52 21.32 4.09 27.65
C ALA A 52 19.89 3.92 27.12
N ALA A 53 19.65 2.92 26.27
CA ALA A 53 18.32 2.60 25.78
C ALA A 53 17.35 2.26 26.92
N GLU A 54 17.77 1.42 27.88
CA GLU A 54 16.97 1.10 29.05
C GLU A 54 16.62 2.34 29.90
N ALA A 55 17.60 3.21 30.16
CA ALA A 55 17.41 4.42 30.94
C ALA A 55 16.41 5.38 30.27
N LEU A 56 16.53 5.58 28.96
CA LEU A 56 15.64 6.43 28.16
C LEU A 56 14.21 5.86 28.09
N GLY A 57 14.09 4.53 28.01
CA GLY A 57 12.81 3.82 28.08
C GLY A 57 12.10 3.99 29.42
N ARG A 58 12.82 3.80 30.54
CA ARG A 58 12.26 4.01 31.89
C ARG A 58 11.80 5.45 32.11
N ALA A 59 12.52 6.41 31.54
CA ALA A 59 12.16 7.81 31.59
C ALA A 59 11.04 8.23 30.62
N LYS A 60 10.58 7.31 29.75
CA LYS A 60 9.62 7.59 28.68
C LYS A 60 10.02 8.80 27.82
N ALA A 61 11.32 8.91 27.53
CA ALA A 61 11.89 10.08 26.84
C ALA A 61 11.53 10.09 25.34
N ALA A 62 10.45 10.77 24.97
CA ALA A 62 9.98 10.84 23.58
C ALA A 62 11.04 11.39 22.59
N ALA A 63 11.90 12.31 23.03
CA ALA A 63 12.99 12.84 22.21
C ALA A 63 14.01 11.77 21.77
N ALA A 64 14.07 10.64 22.46
CA ALA A 64 14.97 9.54 22.13
C ALA A 64 14.46 8.63 21.02
N VAL A 65 13.19 8.74 20.61
CA VAL A 65 12.57 7.84 19.62
C VAL A 65 13.39 7.68 18.34
N PRO A 66 13.93 8.74 17.69
CA PRO A 66 14.70 8.58 16.46
C PRO A 66 15.97 7.75 16.66
N LYS A 67 16.72 8.01 17.74
CA LYS A 67 17.97 7.28 18.03
C LYS A 67 17.70 5.85 18.49
N LEU A 68 16.74 5.64 19.38
CA LEU A 68 16.31 4.30 19.80
C LEU A 68 15.81 3.47 18.63
N TYR A 69 15.12 4.09 17.67
CA TYR A 69 14.70 3.39 16.47
C TYR A 69 15.89 2.94 15.61
N ALA A 70 16.92 3.77 15.47
CA ALA A 70 18.13 3.39 14.73
C ALA A 70 18.83 2.16 15.33
N LEU A 71 18.79 2.00 16.66
CA LEU A 71 19.33 0.84 17.36
C LEU A 71 18.57 -0.48 17.06
N LEU A 72 17.41 -0.45 16.41
CA LEU A 72 16.72 -1.68 15.99
C LEU A 72 17.49 -2.45 14.91
N ASP A 73 18.45 -1.80 14.23
CA ASP A 73 19.36 -2.42 13.25
C ASP A 73 20.80 -2.58 13.80
N ASP A 74 21.00 -2.41 15.12
CA ASP A 74 22.32 -2.53 15.76
C ASP A 74 22.87 -3.95 15.62
N PRO A 75 24.18 -4.18 15.40
CA PRO A 75 24.72 -5.54 15.32
C PRO A 75 24.59 -6.35 16.64
N ASP A 76 24.43 -5.70 17.78
CA ASP A 76 24.29 -6.34 19.08
C ASP A 76 22.82 -6.62 19.47
N ASP A 77 22.53 -7.87 19.81
CA ASP A 77 21.17 -8.34 20.10
C ASP A 77 20.59 -7.73 21.39
N ASP A 78 21.42 -7.46 22.41
CA ASP A 78 20.96 -6.86 23.67
C ASP A 78 20.62 -5.38 23.47
N ALA A 79 21.47 -4.63 22.77
CA ALA A 79 21.21 -3.24 22.41
C ALA A 79 19.90 -3.09 21.61
N GLN A 80 19.67 -3.95 20.61
CA GLN A 80 18.40 -3.99 19.86
C GLN A 80 17.21 -4.29 20.77
N TRP A 81 17.34 -5.28 21.65
CA TRP A 81 16.25 -5.70 22.53
C TRP A 81 15.88 -4.59 23.52
N LYS A 82 16.87 -3.97 24.15
CA LYS A 82 16.66 -2.81 25.05
C LYS A 82 16.06 -1.63 24.32
N ALA A 83 16.46 -1.35 23.08
CA ALA A 83 15.84 -0.33 22.26
C ALA A 83 14.36 -0.64 21.94
N THR A 84 14.04 -1.90 21.62
CA THR A 84 12.66 -2.36 21.38
C THR A 84 11.78 -2.15 22.63
N LEU A 85 12.29 -2.56 23.80
CA LEU A 85 11.62 -2.36 25.08
C LEU A 85 11.43 -0.88 25.41
N ALA A 86 12.45 -0.07 25.15
CA ALA A 86 12.41 1.36 25.40
C ALA A 86 11.36 2.07 24.54
N LEU A 87 11.28 1.74 23.25
CA LEU A 87 10.26 2.27 22.34
C LEU A 87 8.85 1.85 22.81
N GLY A 88 8.68 0.58 23.21
CA GLY A 88 7.43 0.08 23.81
C GLY A 88 7.03 0.86 25.07
N ALA A 89 7.98 1.15 25.95
CA ALA A 89 7.76 1.88 27.20
C ALA A 89 7.46 3.38 27.00
N ILE A 90 8.05 4.01 25.98
CA ILE A 90 7.76 5.39 25.58
C ILE A 90 6.29 5.52 25.14
N GLY A 91 5.75 4.51 24.45
CA GLY A 91 4.34 4.45 24.09
C GLY A 91 3.99 5.31 22.88
N GLU A 92 2.93 6.11 22.99
CA GLU A 92 2.31 6.86 21.88
C GLU A 92 3.29 7.64 20.99
N PRO A 93 4.29 8.37 21.52
CA PRO A 93 5.24 9.12 20.69
C PRO A 93 6.09 8.24 19.76
N ALA A 94 6.27 6.96 20.08
CA ALA A 94 7.04 6.02 19.26
C ALA A 94 6.20 5.38 18.13
N ILE A 95 4.86 5.40 18.22
CA ILE A 95 3.96 4.70 17.30
C ILE A 95 4.17 5.12 15.83
N PRO A 96 4.20 6.41 15.45
CA PRO A 96 4.34 6.79 14.04
C PRO A 96 5.63 6.25 13.42
N ARG A 97 6.74 6.33 14.16
CA ARG A 97 8.05 5.88 13.68
C ARG A 97 8.12 4.35 13.56
N LEU A 98 7.45 3.63 14.47
CA LEU A 98 7.34 2.17 14.44
C LEU A 98 6.46 1.70 13.26
N ILE A 99 5.34 2.39 12.99
CA ILE A 99 4.48 2.11 11.82
C ILE A 99 5.24 2.29 10.52
N ASP A 100 6.02 3.37 10.38
CA ASP A 100 6.89 3.55 9.19
C ASP A 100 7.90 2.41 9.03
N GLY A 101 8.33 1.83 10.14
CA GLY A 101 9.20 0.67 10.18
C GLY A 101 8.61 -0.61 9.60
N LEU A 102 7.28 -0.73 9.56
CA LEU A 102 6.59 -1.90 9.02
C LEU A 102 6.80 -2.04 7.51
N ASN A 103 7.14 -0.94 6.81
CA ASN A 103 7.37 -0.98 5.37
C ASN A 103 8.78 -1.43 4.98
N LEU A 104 9.73 -1.51 5.91
CA LEU A 104 11.14 -1.75 5.58
C LEU A 104 11.37 -3.15 4.96
N ASP A 105 12.27 -3.22 3.98
CA ASP A 105 12.71 -4.48 3.36
C ASP A 105 13.58 -5.30 4.28
N LYS A 106 14.35 -4.64 5.16
CA LYS A 106 15.14 -5.31 6.19
C LYS A 106 14.20 -6.01 7.18
N GLU A 107 14.24 -7.34 7.18
CA GLU A 107 13.40 -8.19 8.03
C GLU A 107 13.61 -7.91 9.53
N ARG A 108 14.86 -7.64 9.95
CA ARG A 108 15.22 -7.43 11.36
C ARG A 108 14.56 -6.19 11.98
N PRO A 109 14.76 -4.94 11.50
CA PRO A 109 14.06 -3.76 12.03
C PRO A 109 12.54 -3.86 11.96
N ARG A 110 12.00 -4.46 10.88
CA ARG A 110 10.55 -4.66 10.71
C ARG A 110 9.97 -5.52 11.84
N TRP A 111 10.57 -6.68 12.09
CA TRP A 111 10.11 -7.60 13.14
C TRP A 111 10.21 -6.99 14.56
N LYS A 112 11.24 -6.18 14.83
CA LYS A 112 11.38 -5.48 16.11
C LYS A 112 10.33 -4.38 16.25
N ALA A 113 10.03 -3.64 15.18
CA ALA A 113 8.96 -2.65 15.19
C ALA A 113 7.59 -3.28 15.45
N GLU A 114 7.29 -4.42 14.82
CA GLU A 114 6.09 -5.23 15.10
C GLU A 114 6.03 -5.67 16.56
N SER A 115 7.16 -6.12 17.11
CA SER A 115 7.26 -6.56 18.51
C SER A 115 6.99 -5.42 19.49
N ALA A 116 7.56 -4.24 19.25
CA ALA A 116 7.31 -3.05 20.07
C ALA A 116 5.83 -2.63 20.04
N LEU A 117 5.23 -2.58 18.85
CA LEU A 117 3.79 -2.24 18.69
C LEU A 117 2.89 -3.27 19.37
N LYS A 118 3.22 -4.56 19.28
CA LYS A 118 2.48 -5.62 19.99
C LYS A 118 2.60 -5.47 21.51
N MET A 119 3.78 -5.13 22.02
CA MET A 119 4.00 -4.90 23.46
C MET A 119 3.22 -3.70 24.00
N MET A 120 3.03 -2.66 23.19
CA MET A 120 2.20 -1.51 23.55
C MET A 120 0.71 -1.86 23.72
N GLY A 121 0.25 -2.96 23.13
CA GLY A 121 -1.13 -3.43 23.24
C GLY A 121 -2.14 -2.37 22.81
N LYS A 122 -3.12 -2.07 23.69
CA LYS A 122 -4.20 -1.12 23.42
C LYS A 122 -3.71 0.29 23.04
N ALA A 123 -2.56 0.72 23.54
CA ALA A 123 -2.00 2.04 23.21
C ALA A 123 -1.63 2.15 21.72
N ALA A 124 -1.26 1.05 21.05
CA ALA A 124 -0.95 1.03 19.63
C ALA A 124 -2.21 1.05 18.74
N LEU A 125 -3.40 0.81 19.30
CA LEU A 125 -4.61 0.57 18.53
C LEU A 125 -5.01 1.74 17.61
N PRO A 126 -5.05 3.01 18.06
CA PRO A 126 -5.42 4.12 17.18
C PRO A 126 -4.48 4.26 15.97
N GLY A 127 -3.16 4.14 16.21
CA GLY A 127 -2.17 4.21 15.14
C GLY A 127 -2.26 3.05 14.16
N LEU A 128 -2.47 1.82 14.66
CA LEU A 128 -2.64 0.63 13.82
C LEU A 128 -3.94 0.67 13.01
N VAL A 129 -5.03 1.19 13.58
CA VAL A 129 -6.30 1.39 12.86
C VAL A 129 -6.12 2.40 11.72
N GLU A 130 -5.35 3.46 11.93
CA GLU A 130 -5.03 4.39 10.84
C GLU A 130 -4.08 3.77 9.81
N ALA A 131 -3.13 2.95 10.24
CA ALA A 131 -2.22 2.21 9.36
C ALA A 131 -2.93 1.20 8.44
N LEU A 132 -4.15 0.75 8.77
CA LEU A 132 -5.00 -0.03 7.85
C LEU A 132 -5.40 0.74 6.60
N LYS A 133 -5.25 2.07 6.57
CA LYS A 133 -5.54 2.93 5.41
C LYS A 133 -4.27 3.40 4.70
N ASP A 134 -3.10 2.91 5.11
CA ASP A 134 -1.83 3.34 4.56
C ASP A 134 -1.73 3.02 3.05
N ARG A 135 -1.08 3.90 2.28
CA ARG A 135 -0.87 3.70 0.84
C ARG A 135 -0.03 2.45 0.57
N ARG A 136 0.89 2.13 1.47
CA ARG A 136 1.83 1.02 1.40
C ARG A 136 1.14 -0.28 1.80
N GLY A 137 1.07 -1.27 0.90
CA GLY A 137 0.40 -2.55 1.13
C GLY A 137 0.95 -3.31 2.34
N ARG A 138 2.28 -3.37 2.48
CA ARG A 138 2.95 -4.05 3.60
C ARG A 138 2.57 -3.48 4.96
N VAL A 139 2.42 -2.15 5.07
CA VAL A 139 1.97 -1.50 6.31
C VAL A 139 0.54 -1.92 6.66
N ARG A 140 -0.38 -1.93 5.69
CA ARG A 140 -1.76 -2.40 5.91
C ARG A 140 -1.81 -3.86 6.36
N GLN A 141 -1.01 -4.73 5.72
CA GLN A 141 -0.90 -6.15 6.07
C GLN A 141 -0.42 -6.36 7.51
N SER A 142 0.70 -5.72 7.89
CA SER A 142 1.25 -5.80 9.25
C SER A 142 0.29 -5.19 10.27
N ALA A 143 -0.40 -4.09 9.94
CA ALA A 143 -1.42 -3.50 10.82
C ALA A 143 -2.59 -4.46 11.08
N ALA A 144 -3.13 -5.10 10.02
CA ALA A 144 -4.20 -6.08 10.15
C ALA A 144 -3.79 -7.29 10.99
N TYR A 145 -2.56 -7.76 10.82
CA TYR A 145 -1.99 -8.83 11.65
C TYR A 145 -1.84 -8.41 13.12
N LEU A 146 -1.21 -7.27 13.39
CA LEU A 146 -0.94 -6.77 14.74
C LEU A 146 -2.23 -6.49 15.51
N LEU A 147 -3.26 -5.95 14.87
CA LEU A 147 -4.57 -5.74 15.48
C LEU A 147 -5.22 -7.06 15.93
N GLY A 148 -5.05 -8.14 15.15
CA GLY A 148 -5.48 -9.49 15.54
C GLY A 148 -4.65 -10.11 16.67
N GLU A 149 -3.37 -9.76 16.75
CA GLU A 149 -2.48 -10.17 17.86
C GLU A 149 -2.78 -9.44 19.17
N ILE A 150 -3.11 -8.14 19.09
CA ILE A 150 -3.52 -7.33 20.25
C ILE A 150 -4.87 -7.79 20.78
N ALA A 151 -5.76 -8.24 19.89
CA ALA A 151 -7.06 -8.84 20.23
C ALA A 151 -7.99 -7.93 21.04
N ASP A 152 -7.90 -6.60 20.85
CA ASP A 152 -8.84 -5.65 21.44
C ASP A 152 -10.10 -5.52 20.54
N PRO A 153 -11.33 -5.66 21.08
CA PRO A 153 -12.57 -5.61 20.31
C PRO A 153 -12.77 -4.33 19.48
N ALA A 154 -12.14 -3.20 19.84
CA ALA A 154 -12.20 -1.97 19.06
C ALA A 154 -11.61 -2.13 17.65
N ALA A 155 -10.77 -3.15 17.42
CA ALA A 155 -10.20 -3.46 16.12
C ALA A 155 -11.16 -4.20 15.16
N ILE A 156 -12.27 -4.76 15.66
CA ILE A 156 -13.14 -5.65 14.88
C ILE A 156 -13.75 -4.92 13.67
N GLN A 157 -14.34 -3.74 13.88
CA GLN A 157 -14.97 -2.99 12.79
C GLN A 157 -13.96 -2.49 11.73
N PRO A 158 -12.81 -1.89 12.13
CA PRO A 158 -11.74 -1.58 11.18
C PRO A 158 -11.24 -2.79 10.39
N LEU A 159 -11.01 -3.92 11.04
CA LEU A 159 -10.58 -5.16 10.36
C LEU A 159 -11.65 -5.69 9.41
N ALA A 160 -12.94 -5.61 9.78
CA ALA A 160 -14.04 -6.04 8.91
C ALA A 160 -14.07 -5.22 7.61
N ALA A 161 -13.87 -3.91 7.69
CA ALA A 161 -13.75 -3.05 6.51
C ALA A 161 -12.52 -3.42 5.65
N SER A 162 -11.39 -3.79 6.25
CA SER A 162 -10.19 -4.24 5.53
C SER A 162 -10.36 -5.57 4.78
N MET A 163 -11.43 -6.33 4.99
CA MET A 163 -11.75 -7.48 4.11
C MET A 163 -12.15 -7.06 2.69
N ALA A 164 -12.43 -5.78 2.46
CA ALA A 164 -12.64 -5.21 1.13
C ALA A 164 -11.39 -4.48 0.57
N ASP A 165 -10.21 -4.67 1.19
CA ASP A 165 -8.98 -4.04 0.70
C ASP A 165 -8.64 -4.49 -0.73
N LYS A 166 -8.02 -3.60 -1.50
CA LYS A 166 -7.53 -3.89 -2.86
C LYS A 166 -6.47 -5.00 -2.88
N ASP A 167 -5.66 -5.12 -1.84
CA ASP A 167 -4.57 -6.08 -1.72
C ASP A 167 -5.07 -7.42 -1.14
N GLU A 168 -4.75 -8.52 -1.83
CA GLU A 168 -5.21 -9.87 -1.46
C GLU A 168 -4.66 -10.30 -0.09
N ASP A 169 -3.39 -10.02 0.17
CA ASP A 169 -2.75 -10.38 1.42
C ASP A 169 -3.35 -9.60 2.60
N THR A 170 -3.64 -8.31 2.42
CA THR A 170 -4.32 -7.48 3.43
C THR A 170 -5.70 -8.05 3.77
N ARG A 171 -6.50 -8.41 2.75
CA ARG A 171 -7.82 -9.05 2.97
C ARG A 171 -7.68 -10.37 3.74
N TRP A 172 -6.68 -11.18 3.42
CA TRP A 172 -6.42 -12.44 4.10
C TRP A 172 -5.98 -12.24 5.55
N LYS A 173 -5.10 -11.26 5.82
CA LYS A 173 -4.70 -10.90 7.20
C LYS A 173 -5.89 -10.39 8.00
N ALA A 174 -6.74 -9.55 7.42
CA ALA A 174 -7.95 -9.06 8.07
C ALA A 174 -8.90 -10.22 8.44
N ALA A 175 -9.20 -11.11 7.50
CA ALA A 175 -10.07 -12.26 7.72
C ALA A 175 -9.51 -13.24 8.77
N THR A 176 -8.22 -13.57 8.69
CA THR A 176 -7.57 -14.46 9.67
C THR A 176 -7.51 -13.85 11.07
N SER A 177 -7.28 -12.53 11.17
CA SER A 177 -7.37 -11.79 12.43
C SER A 177 -8.80 -11.80 12.99
N LEU A 178 -9.82 -11.51 12.18
CA LEU A 178 -11.23 -11.54 12.61
C LEU A 178 -11.67 -12.92 13.11
N ALA A 179 -11.20 -13.99 12.48
CA ALA A 179 -11.51 -15.35 12.92
C ALA A 179 -11.02 -15.62 14.36
N ARG A 180 -9.96 -14.96 14.83
CA ARG A 180 -9.44 -15.11 16.19
C ARG A 180 -10.29 -14.42 17.24
N PHE A 181 -11.03 -13.37 16.88
CA PHE A 181 -12.01 -12.73 17.76
C PHE A 181 -13.25 -13.61 17.99
N GLY A 182 -13.47 -14.63 17.14
CA GLY A 182 -14.57 -15.57 17.26
C GLY A 182 -15.93 -14.86 17.32
N LYS A 183 -16.73 -15.20 18.33
CA LYS A 183 -18.10 -14.68 18.50
C LYS A 183 -18.18 -13.15 18.57
N GLN A 184 -17.15 -12.47 19.07
CA GLN A 184 -17.16 -11.01 19.15
C GLN A 184 -17.18 -10.36 17.76
N ALA A 185 -16.60 -11.01 16.75
CA ALA A 185 -16.57 -10.49 15.38
C ALA A 185 -17.79 -10.88 14.54
N THR A 186 -18.64 -11.79 15.02
CA THR A 186 -19.73 -12.38 14.23
C THR A 186 -20.65 -11.34 13.60
N GLN A 187 -21.11 -10.34 14.35
CA GLN A 187 -22.00 -9.31 13.80
C GLN A 187 -21.32 -8.48 12.70
N ALA A 188 -20.08 -8.05 12.92
CA ALA A 188 -19.33 -7.28 11.93
C ALA A 188 -19.07 -8.08 10.65
N VAL A 189 -18.75 -9.38 10.78
CA VAL A 189 -18.49 -10.26 9.63
C VAL A 189 -19.80 -10.63 8.90
N LEU A 190 -20.92 -10.73 9.60
CA LEU A 190 -22.24 -10.95 9.02
C LEU A 190 -22.64 -9.81 8.07
N GLU A 191 -22.32 -8.56 8.42
CA GLU A 191 -22.53 -7.40 7.55
C GLU A 191 -21.72 -7.52 6.24
N GLN A 192 -20.49 -8.03 6.33
CA GLN A 192 -19.61 -8.18 5.17
C GLN A 192 -20.05 -9.27 4.18
N LEU A 193 -20.87 -10.25 4.60
CA LEU A 193 -21.50 -11.22 3.67
C LEU A 193 -22.48 -10.56 2.69
N ARG A 194 -22.87 -9.30 2.92
CA ARG A 194 -23.75 -8.52 2.03
C ARG A 194 -23.01 -7.42 1.27
N SER A 195 -21.68 -7.40 1.33
CA SER A 195 -20.85 -6.42 0.65
C SER A 195 -20.98 -6.50 -0.88
N GLU A 196 -20.87 -5.37 -1.56
CA GLU A 196 -20.81 -5.32 -3.02
C GLU A 196 -19.54 -6.00 -3.55
N SER A 197 -18.43 -5.92 -2.81
CA SER A 197 -17.18 -6.60 -3.16
C SER A 197 -17.32 -8.10 -3.01
N ILE A 198 -17.11 -8.81 -4.12
CA ILE A 198 -17.10 -10.28 -4.18
C ILE A 198 -16.01 -10.84 -3.27
N GLU A 199 -14.83 -10.21 -3.27
CA GLU A 199 -13.68 -10.58 -2.45
C GLU A 199 -13.99 -10.47 -0.96
N CYS A 200 -14.68 -9.40 -0.56
CA CYS A 200 -15.12 -9.19 0.82
C CYS A 200 -16.10 -10.27 1.26
N ARG A 201 -17.11 -10.59 0.44
CA ARG A 201 -18.06 -11.68 0.71
C ARG A 201 -17.36 -13.04 0.84
N ARG A 202 -16.37 -13.32 -0.02
CA ARG A 202 -15.55 -14.54 0.05
C ARG A 202 -14.76 -14.63 1.35
N CYS A 203 -14.14 -13.52 1.79
CA CYS A 203 -13.43 -13.45 3.06
C CYS A 203 -14.38 -13.68 4.24
N ALA A 204 -15.55 -13.03 4.26
CA ALA A 204 -16.53 -13.19 5.31
C ALA A 204 -17.04 -14.65 5.42
N ALA A 205 -17.35 -15.30 4.30
CA ALA A 205 -17.73 -16.71 4.29
C ALA A 205 -16.59 -17.62 4.79
N TRP A 206 -15.34 -17.31 4.45
CA TRP A 206 -14.18 -18.03 4.97
C TRP A 206 -14.00 -17.85 6.48
N VAL A 207 -14.26 -16.66 7.04
CA VAL A 207 -14.20 -16.45 8.49
C VAL A 207 -15.16 -17.40 9.19
N PHE A 208 -16.41 -17.48 8.74
CA PHE A 208 -17.39 -18.40 9.34
C PHE A 208 -17.07 -19.88 9.14
N GLN A 209 -16.38 -20.24 8.06
CA GLN A 209 -15.84 -21.59 7.85
C GLN A 209 -14.82 -22.00 8.95
N ASN A 210 -14.19 -21.03 9.62
CA ASN A 210 -13.18 -21.25 10.65
C ASN A 210 -13.66 -20.93 12.07
N THR A 211 -14.64 -20.05 12.24
CA THR A 211 -15.21 -19.74 13.56
C THR A 211 -16.35 -20.66 13.97
N LEU A 212 -17.09 -21.20 12.99
CA LEU A 212 -18.24 -22.10 13.19
C LEU A 212 -19.31 -21.54 14.15
N ASP A 213 -19.51 -20.21 14.17
CA ASP A 213 -20.54 -19.59 15.00
C ASP A 213 -21.96 -19.89 14.46
N PRO A 214 -22.83 -20.59 15.22
CA PRO A 214 -24.18 -20.92 14.80
C PRO A 214 -25.06 -19.70 14.50
N ASP A 215 -24.75 -18.53 15.08
CA ASP A 215 -25.47 -17.28 14.82
C ASP A 215 -25.34 -16.86 13.34
N ALA A 216 -24.32 -17.36 12.62
CA ALA A 216 -24.13 -17.10 11.20
C ALA A 216 -24.96 -17.99 10.26
N VAL A 217 -25.57 -19.08 10.76
CA VAL A 217 -26.31 -20.06 9.95
C VAL A 217 -27.35 -19.40 9.02
N PRO A 218 -28.22 -18.46 9.47
CA PRO A 218 -29.21 -17.85 8.58
C PRO A 218 -28.57 -17.10 7.41
N ALA A 219 -27.47 -16.38 7.66
CA ALA A 219 -26.78 -15.60 6.65
C ALA A 219 -26.01 -16.51 5.67
N LEU A 220 -25.40 -17.58 6.16
CA LEU A 220 -24.73 -18.56 5.30
C LEU A 220 -25.73 -19.31 4.41
N ILE A 221 -26.93 -19.62 4.89
CA ILE A 221 -28.00 -20.20 4.06
C ILE A 221 -28.43 -19.23 2.96
N ALA A 222 -28.51 -17.93 3.25
CA ALA A 222 -28.75 -16.93 2.22
C ALA A 222 -27.58 -16.87 1.21
N ALA A 223 -26.34 -16.98 1.68
CA ALA A 223 -25.14 -16.99 0.85
C ALA A 223 -25.02 -18.21 -0.08
N LEU A 224 -25.80 -19.28 0.14
CA LEU A 224 -25.94 -20.37 -0.85
C LEU A 224 -26.57 -19.92 -2.17
N ARG A 225 -27.17 -18.72 -2.22
CA ARG A 225 -27.71 -18.08 -3.42
C ARG A 225 -26.81 -16.96 -3.97
N ASP A 226 -25.59 -16.81 -3.45
CA ASP A 226 -24.69 -15.76 -3.91
C ASP A 226 -24.37 -15.93 -5.41
N PRO A 227 -24.30 -14.83 -6.21
CA PRO A 227 -23.87 -14.90 -7.60
C PRO A 227 -22.48 -15.53 -7.77
N ASP A 228 -21.59 -15.32 -6.80
CA ASP A 228 -20.23 -15.87 -6.83
C ASP A 228 -20.17 -17.31 -6.30
N GLU A 229 -19.59 -18.19 -7.10
CA GLU A 229 -19.54 -19.63 -6.79
C GLU A 229 -18.67 -19.95 -5.57
N GLN A 230 -17.62 -19.17 -5.32
CA GLN A 230 -16.76 -19.41 -4.16
C GLN A 230 -17.40 -18.95 -2.86
N VAL A 231 -18.23 -17.90 -2.88
CA VAL A 231 -19.06 -17.54 -1.72
C VAL A 231 -20.03 -18.67 -1.40
N ARG A 232 -20.75 -19.19 -2.40
CA ARG A 232 -21.64 -20.35 -2.23
C ARG A 232 -20.92 -21.56 -1.64
N TRP A 233 -19.73 -21.88 -2.17
CA TRP A 233 -18.91 -22.98 -1.69
C TRP A 233 -18.49 -22.83 -0.22
N LYS A 234 -17.89 -21.69 0.12
CA LYS A 234 -17.41 -21.44 1.49
C LYS A 234 -18.56 -21.46 2.49
N ALA A 235 -19.72 -20.93 2.10
CA ALA A 235 -20.93 -21.01 2.91
C ALA A 235 -21.40 -22.45 3.10
N ALA A 236 -21.40 -23.27 2.05
CA ALA A 236 -21.73 -24.69 2.13
C ALA A 236 -20.77 -25.45 3.07
N ILE A 237 -19.45 -25.26 2.96
CA ILE A 237 -18.49 -25.90 3.87
C ILE A 237 -18.70 -25.44 5.31
N ALA A 238 -18.91 -24.14 5.53
CA ALA A 238 -19.16 -23.62 6.88
C ALA A 238 -20.40 -24.29 7.50
N LEU A 239 -21.50 -24.36 6.76
CA LEU A 239 -22.75 -25.01 7.19
C LEU A 239 -22.56 -26.51 7.44
N GLN A 240 -21.79 -27.20 6.60
CA GLN A 240 -21.49 -28.64 6.78
C GLN A 240 -20.69 -28.89 8.06
N LYS A 241 -19.68 -28.05 8.33
CA LYS A 241 -18.88 -28.11 9.56
C LYS A 241 -19.68 -27.75 10.82
N MET A 242 -20.65 -26.85 10.70
CA MET A 242 -21.59 -26.52 11.78
C MET A 242 -22.57 -27.68 12.08
N GLY A 243 -22.82 -28.56 11.10
CA GLY A 243 -23.53 -29.81 11.30
C GLY A 243 -24.99 -29.64 11.76
N ALA A 244 -25.33 -30.17 12.93
CA ALA A 244 -26.70 -30.20 13.45
C ALA A 244 -27.32 -28.79 13.55
N ASP A 245 -26.53 -27.77 13.91
CA ASP A 245 -27.00 -26.39 14.07
C ASP A 245 -27.55 -25.78 12.77
N ALA A 246 -27.09 -26.26 11.62
CA ALA A 246 -27.56 -25.82 10.31
C ALA A 246 -28.71 -26.67 9.74
N SER A 247 -28.90 -27.89 10.26
CA SER A 247 -29.64 -28.96 9.59
C SER A 247 -31.14 -28.65 9.43
N ASP A 248 -31.81 -28.15 10.48
CA ASP A 248 -33.24 -27.83 10.42
C ASP A 248 -33.57 -26.79 9.35
N ARG A 249 -32.73 -25.76 9.25
CA ARG A 249 -32.90 -24.70 8.25
C ARG A 249 -32.56 -25.16 6.85
N LEU A 250 -31.60 -26.07 6.69
CA LEU A 250 -31.30 -26.70 5.40
C LEU A 250 -32.46 -27.59 4.93
N PHE A 251 -33.08 -28.36 5.83
CA PHE A 251 -34.30 -29.10 5.51
C PHE A 251 -35.46 -28.17 5.14
N ALA A 252 -35.62 -27.04 5.84
CA ALA A 252 -36.60 -26.03 5.46
C ALA A 252 -36.31 -25.49 4.04
N LEU A 253 -35.05 -25.16 3.74
CA LEU A 253 -34.62 -24.70 2.42
C LEU A 253 -34.93 -25.72 1.31
N LEU A 254 -34.71 -27.01 1.56
CA LEU A 254 -35.03 -28.08 0.60
C LEU A 254 -36.54 -28.23 0.34
N ARG A 255 -37.39 -27.87 1.31
CA ARG A 255 -38.86 -27.90 1.16
C ARG A 255 -39.40 -26.69 0.41
N THR A 256 -38.78 -25.51 0.60
CA THR A 256 -39.29 -24.24 0.05
C THR A 256 -38.65 -23.83 -1.26
N SER A 257 -37.42 -24.26 -1.54
CA SER A 257 -36.68 -23.84 -2.75
C SER A 257 -37.02 -24.68 -3.98
N GLY A 258 -37.13 -24.01 -5.13
CA GLY A 258 -37.30 -24.62 -6.45
C GLY A 258 -36.05 -25.39 -6.93
N ARG A 259 -35.90 -25.60 -8.25
CA ARG A 259 -34.79 -26.37 -8.87
C ARG A 259 -33.45 -25.63 -8.94
N GLY A 260 -33.16 -24.72 -8.01
CA GLY A 260 -31.96 -23.87 -8.02
C GLY A 260 -30.70 -24.56 -7.47
N ASP A 261 -29.52 -24.01 -7.77
CA ASP A 261 -28.23 -24.54 -7.31
C ASP A 261 -28.09 -24.53 -5.79
N GLU A 262 -28.76 -23.61 -5.08
CA GLU A 262 -28.79 -23.59 -3.62
C GLU A 262 -29.43 -24.85 -3.01
N ARG A 263 -30.37 -25.48 -3.74
CA ARG A 263 -31.02 -26.73 -3.30
C ARG A 263 -30.05 -27.90 -3.43
N LYS A 264 -29.28 -27.95 -4.52
CA LYS A 264 -28.22 -28.96 -4.70
C LYS A 264 -27.14 -28.82 -3.64
N LEU A 265 -26.73 -27.59 -3.35
CA LEU A 265 -25.76 -27.29 -2.30
C LEU A 265 -26.27 -27.70 -0.91
N ALA A 266 -27.52 -27.37 -0.57
CA ALA A 266 -28.07 -27.76 0.73
C ALA A 266 -28.23 -29.28 0.89
N ALA A 267 -28.58 -29.99 -0.20
CA ALA A 267 -28.58 -31.44 -0.22
C ALA A 267 -27.17 -32.01 0.03
N TRP A 268 -26.16 -31.49 -0.68
CA TRP A 268 -24.76 -31.87 -0.49
C TRP A 268 -24.26 -31.58 0.93
N VAL A 269 -24.62 -30.44 1.51
CA VAL A 269 -24.27 -30.09 2.89
C VAL A 269 -24.80 -31.15 3.84
N LEU A 270 -26.11 -31.44 3.79
CA LEU A 270 -26.78 -32.43 4.66
C LEU A 270 -26.23 -33.85 4.48
N GLU A 271 -25.83 -34.22 3.25
CA GLU A 271 -25.21 -35.51 2.95
C GLU A 271 -23.85 -35.67 3.64
N GLY A 272 -23.04 -34.61 3.68
CA GLY A 272 -21.72 -34.63 4.32
C GLY A 272 -21.70 -34.22 5.79
N VAL A 273 -22.85 -33.97 6.43
CA VAL A 273 -22.91 -33.76 7.88
C VAL A 273 -22.58 -35.09 8.58
N ALA A 274 -21.55 -35.08 9.43
CA ALA A 274 -21.08 -36.28 10.12
C ALA A 274 -22.07 -36.84 11.17
N ASP A 275 -23.09 -36.08 11.57
CA ASP A 275 -24.10 -36.51 12.55
C ASP A 275 -25.01 -37.62 11.96
N PRO A 276 -25.02 -38.84 12.53
CA PRO A 276 -25.84 -39.94 12.04
C PRO A 276 -27.34 -39.68 12.06
N ARG A 277 -27.83 -38.81 12.96
CA ARG A 277 -29.25 -38.45 13.06
C ARG A 277 -29.67 -37.61 11.87
N VAL A 278 -28.85 -36.62 11.51
CA VAL A 278 -29.06 -35.78 10.33
C VAL A 278 -29.01 -36.63 9.07
N ALA A 279 -28.04 -37.54 8.95
CA ALA A 279 -27.94 -38.46 7.83
C ALA A 279 -29.17 -39.41 7.71
N ALA A 280 -29.73 -39.87 8.84
CA ALA A 280 -30.96 -40.66 8.84
C ALA A 280 -32.18 -39.83 8.39
N GLN A 281 -32.34 -38.62 8.93
CA GLN A 281 -33.40 -37.69 8.52
C GLN A 281 -33.31 -37.33 7.03
N PHE A 282 -32.10 -37.16 6.51
CA PHE A 282 -31.89 -36.82 5.11
C PHE A 282 -32.25 -37.97 4.17
N ARG A 283 -31.90 -39.22 4.54
CA ARG A 283 -32.34 -40.42 3.80
C ARG A 283 -33.86 -40.56 3.79
N GLU A 284 -34.52 -40.34 4.93
CA GLU A 284 -35.98 -40.38 5.01
C GLU A 284 -36.62 -39.26 4.18
N PHE A 285 -36.04 -38.06 4.20
CA PHE A 285 -36.48 -36.93 3.38
C PHE A 285 -36.40 -37.24 1.88
N GLN A 286 -35.30 -37.85 1.43
CA GLN A 286 -35.15 -38.29 0.03
C GLN A 286 -36.17 -39.35 -0.36
N ALA A 287 -36.43 -40.34 0.49
CA ALA A 287 -37.39 -41.41 0.23
C ALA A 287 -38.84 -40.93 0.06
N ARG A 288 -39.18 -39.76 0.62
CA ARG A 288 -40.52 -39.15 0.55
C ARG A 288 -40.73 -38.25 -0.67
N GLN A 289 -39.70 -37.95 -1.47
CA GLN A 289 -39.87 -37.14 -2.68
C GLN A 289 -40.34 -38.01 -3.85
N PRO A 290 -41.37 -37.60 -4.61
CA PRO A 290 -41.74 -38.28 -5.85
C PRO A 290 -40.58 -38.20 -6.84
N ALA A 291 -40.31 -39.30 -7.55
CA ALA A 291 -39.30 -39.34 -8.60
C ALA A 291 -39.53 -38.17 -9.57
N SER A 292 -38.58 -37.23 -9.63
CA SER A 292 -38.64 -36.09 -10.54
C SER A 292 -38.69 -36.58 -11.99
N GLU A 293 -39.72 -36.16 -12.75
CA GLU A 293 -39.86 -36.39 -14.19
C GLU A 293 -38.61 -35.93 -14.98
N PRO A 294 -38.29 -36.62 -16.09
CA PRO A 294 -36.98 -36.56 -16.74
C PRO A 294 -36.78 -35.29 -17.56
N GLU A 295 -35.71 -34.56 -17.25
CA GLU A 295 -35.02 -33.68 -18.20
C GLU A 295 -34.46 -34.53 -19.36
N ALA A 296 -34.49 -34.01 -20.59
CA ALA A 296 -33.84 -34.65 -21.75
C ALA A 296 -32.36 -34.93 -21.43
N PRO A 297 -31.79 -36.08 -21.83
CA PRO A 297 -30.76 -36.73 -21.03
C PRO A 297 -29.41 -35.98 -21.07
N PRO A 298 -28.91 -35.42 -19.94
CA PRO A 298 -27.60 -35.84 -19.48
C PRO A 298 -27.63 -37.37 -19.32
N ARG A 299 -26.48 -38.05 -19.36
CA ARG A 299 -26.43 -39.52 -19.22
C ARG A 299 -27.46 -39.98 -18.16
N PRO A 300 -28.31 -40.98 -18.45
CA PRO A 300 -29.41 -41.36 -17.57
C PRO A 300 -28.83 -41.78 -16.22
N ARG A 301 -29.28 -41.14 -15.13
CA ARG A 301 -28.77 -41.38 -13.78
C ARG A 301 -28.79 -42.89 -13.48
N PRO A 302 -27.66 -43.51 -13.11
CA PRO A 302 -27.61 -44.95 -12.93
C PRO A 302 -28.49 -45.36 -11.75
N ALA A 303 -29.24 -46.46 -11.92
CA ALA A 303 -30.12 -46.99 -10.88
C ALA A 303 -29.35 -47.46 -9.62
N VAL A 304 -28.07 -47.80 -9.79
CA VAL A 304 -27.14 -48.16 -8.72
C VAL A 304 -25.88 -47.33 -8.90
N LEU A 305 -25.50 -46.57 -7.88
CA LEU A 305 -24.26 -45.81 -7.89
C LEU A 305 -23.06 -46.76 -7.80
N PRO A 306 -21.95 -46.45 -8.49
CA PRO A 306 -20.73 -47.24 -8.36
C PRO A 306 -20.15 -47.10 -6.94
N LYS A 307 -19.38 -48.09 -6.51
CA LYS A 307 -18.70 -48.02 -5.19
C LYS A 307 -17.71 -46.87 -5.13
N SER A 308 -17.09 -46.54 -6.26
CA SER A 308 -16.23 -45.38 -6.41
C SER A 308 -16.23 -44.89 -7.86
N VAL A 309 -15.78 -43.65 -8.06
CA VAL A 309 -15.71 -42.94 -9.33
C VAL A 309 -14.27 -42.50 -9.59
N ALA A 310 -13.78 -42.69 -10.81
CA ALA A 310 -12.55 -42.08 -11.29
C ALA A 310 -12.86 -40.78 -12.05
N LEU A 311 -12.28 -39.66 -11.64
CA LEU A 311 -12.45 -38.36 -12.31
C LEU A 311 -11.15 -37.98 -13.03
N THR A 312 -11.20 -37.93 -14.37
CA THR A 312 -10.12 -37.38 -15.19
C THR A 312 -10.31 -35.88 -15.40
N LEU A 313 -9.32 -35.11 -14.98
CA LEU A 313 -9.28 -33.66 -15.03
C LEU A 313 -8.23 -33.19 -16.02
N ALA A 314 -8.62 -32.31 -16.92
CA ALA A 314 -7.70 -31.56 -17.78
C ALA A 314 -7.92 -30.06 -17.61
N SER A 315 -6.90 -29.26 -17.89
CA SER A 315 -7.05 -27.82 -17.88
C SER A 315 -6.25 -27.12 -18.99
N ALA A 316 -6.71 -25.92 -19.33
CA ALA A 316 -6.02 -25.00 -20.21
C ALA A 316 -5.79 -23.67 -19.46
N PRO A 317 -4.52 -23.26 -19.22
CA PRO A 317 -3.28 -24.01 -19.51
C PRO A 317 -3.12 -25.26 -18.64
N ASP A 318 -2.29 -26.21 -19.10
CA ASP A 318 -2.02 -27.45 -18.39
C ASP A 318 -1.30 -27.24 -17.04
N LYS A 319 -1.18 -28.30 -16.23
CA LYS A 319 -0.49 -28.28 -14.92
C LYS A 319 -1.07 -27.26 -13.94
N ALA A 320 -2.38 -27.07 -13.93
CA ALA A 320 -3.08 -26.38 -12.86
C ALA A 320 -3.17 -27.29 -11.63
N THR A 321 -2.97 -26.70 -10.45
CA THR A 321 -3.11 -27.36 -9.14
C THR A 321 -4.58 -27.65 -8.87
N VAL A 322 -4.89 -28.92 -8.64
CA VAL A 322 -6.23 -29.43 -8.42
C VAL A 322 -6.47 -29.64 -6.93
N PHE A 323 -7.63 -29.15 -6.48
CA PHE A 323 -8.22 -29.44 -5.19
C PHE A 323 -9.60 -30.05 -5.40
N ILE A 324 -9.88 -31.16 -4.72
CA ILE A 324 -11.22 -31.75 -4.64
C ILE A 324 -11.66 -31.66 -3.19
N ASP A 325 -12.80 -31.02 -2.94
CA ASP A 325 -13.35 -30.77 -1.60
C ASP A 325 -12.31 -30.13 -0.66
N ASP A 326 -11.66 -29.07 -1.15
CA ASP A 326 -10.55 -28.34 -0.50
C ASP A 326 -9.27 -29.16 -0.23
N LYS A 327 -9.22 -30.43 -0.63
CA LYS A 327 -8.05 -31.29 -0.46
C LYS A 327 -7.19 -31.28 -1.73
N TYR A 328 -5.91 -30.99 -1.58
CA TYR A 328 -4.96 -31.06 -2.70
C TYR A 328 -4.84 -32.50 -3.20
N VAL A 329 -4.98 -32.70 -4.52
CA VAL A 329 -4.93 -34.04 -5.14
C VAL A 329 -3.87 -34.17 -6.24
N GLY A 330 -3.35 -33.06 -6.79
CA GLY A 330 -2.29 -33.10 -7.79
C GLY A 330 -2.34 -31.94 -8.80
N LEU A 331 -1.75 -32.16 -9.98
CA LEU A 331 -1.72 -31.19 -11.09
C LEU A 331 -2.38 -31.80 -12.33
N THR A 332 -3.20 -31.04 -13.06
CA THR A 332 -3.78 -31.51 -14.34
C THR A 332 -2.72 -31.71 -15.44
N PRO A 333 -2.92 -32.59 -16.43
CA PRO A 333 -3.98 -33.59 -16.47
C PRO A 333 -3.76 -34.65 -15.38
N LEU A 334 -4.83 -35.00 -14.69
CA LEU A 334 -4.81 -35.90 -13.54
C LEU A 334 -6.05 -36.79 -13.57
N THR A 335 -5.90 -38.09 -13.32
CA THR A 335 -7.03 -38.94 -12.96
C THR A 335 -7.00 -39.17 -11.46
N VAL A 336 -8.06 -38.77 -10.78
CA VAL A 336 -8.25 -39.03 -9.35
C VAL A 336 -9.11 -40.29 -9.23
N PRO A 337 -8.53 -41.43 -8.83
CA PRO A 337 -9.30 -42.64 -8.60
C PRO A 337 -10.06 -42.55 -7.27
N ASP A 338 -11.02 -43.46 -7.10
CA ASP A 338 -11.65 -43.76 -5.82
C ASP A 338 -12.42 -42.62 -5.12
N LEU A 339 -13.00 -41.71 -5.90
CA LEU A 339 -13.92 -40.71 -5.36
C LEU A 339 -15.26 -41.35 -5.00
N ALA A 340 -15.91 -40.85 -3.96
CA ALA A 340 -17.28 -41.27 -3.66
C ALA A 340 -18.22 -40.85 -4.81
N PRO A 341 -19.27 -41.62 -5.13
CA PRO A 341 -20.33 -41.10 -5.98
C PRO A 341 -21.05 -39.96 -5.26
N GLY A 342 -21.40 -38.90 -5.99
CA GLY A 342 -22.08 -37.73 -5.43
C GLY A 342 -21.49 -36.40 -5.88
N HIS A 343 -21.77 -35.35 -5.12
CA HIS A 343 -21.39 -33.98 -5.45
C HIS A 343 -19.97 -33.68 -4.91
N HIS A 344 -19.10 -33.17 -5.77
CA HIS A 344 -17.73 -32.79 -5.44
C HIS A 344 -17.42 -31.40 -5.98
N PHE A 345 -16.71 -30.60 -5.19
CA PHE A 345 -16.20 -29.32 -5.68
C PHE A 345 -14.79 -29.51 -6.22
N VAL A 346 -14.60 -29.13 -7.48
CA VAL A 346 -13.30 -29.15 -8.13
C VAL A 346 -12.82 -27.72 -8.25
N LYS A 347 -11.72 -27.41 -7.57
CA LYS A 347 -11.02 -26.12 -7.70
C LYS A 347 -9.69 -26.33 -8.41
N LEU A 348 -9.44 -25.52 -9.43
CA LEU A 348 -8.18 -25.47 -10.14
C LEU A 348 -7.54 -24.10 -9.96
N THR A 349 -6.26 -24.10 -9.63
CA THR A 349 -5.47 -22.88 -9.50
C THR A 349 -4.22 -22.98 -10.35
N LYS A 350 -3.82 -21.87 -10.97
CA LYS A 350 -2.60 -21.77 -11.74
C LYS A 350 -2.01 -20.39 -11.49
N ARG A 351 -0.67 -20.30 -11.47
CA ARG A 351 0.04 -19.02 -11.44
C ARG A 351 -0.48 -18.10 -12.56
N ASP A 352 -0.69 -16.83 -12.24
CA ASP A 352 -1.16 -15.78 -13.15
C ASP A 352 -2.57 -16.00 -13.75
N HIS A 353 -3.34 -16.94 -13.22
CA HIS A 353 -4.72 -17.19 -13.62
C HIS A 353 -5.69 -17.00 -12.45
N LEU A 354 -6.93 -16.65 -12.76
CA LEU A 354 -8.02 -16.66 -11.80
C LEU A 354 -8.34 -18.10 -11.39
N PRO A 355 -8.58 -18.35 -10.09
CA PRO A 355 -8.98 -19.68 -9.62
C PRO A 355 -10.30 -20.08 -10.28
N TRP A 356 -10.32 -21.26 -10.88
CA TRP A 356 -11.52 -21.87 -11.44
C TRP A 356 -12.12 -22.80 -10.40
N THR A 357 -13.43 -22.80 -10.22
CA THR A 357 -14.12 -23.67 -9.26
C THR A 357 -15.43 -24.11 -9.87
N LYS A 358 -15.82 -25.37 -9.68
CA LYS A 358 -17.11 -25.88 -10.14
C LYS A 358 -17.60 -27.01 -9.24
N LEU A 359 -18.89 -27.04 -8.96
CA LEU A 359 -19.55 -28.20 -8.38
C LEU A 359 -19.86 -29.22 -9.49
N VAL A 360 -19.37 -30.44 -9.36
CA VAL A 360 -19.63 -31.54 -10.30
C VAL A 360 -20.35 -32.67 -9.57
N GLU A 361 -21.32 -33.30 -10.23
CA GLU A 361 -21.97 -34.52 -9.76
C GLU A 361 -21.29 -35.71 -10.44
N LEU A 362 -20.66 -36.58 -9.65
CA LEU A 362 -19.94 -37.77 -10.10
C LEU A 362 -20.83 -39.00 -9.92
N LEU A 363 -21.39 -39.52 -11.01
CA LEU A 363 -22.37 -40.61 -10.96
C LEU A 363 -21.90 -41.87 -11.69
N TYR A 364 -20.99 -41.74 -12.65
CA TYR A 364 -20.49 -42.85 -13.45
C TYR A 364 -19.11 -43.31 -12.99
N PRO A 365 -18.72 -44.57 -13.23
CA PRO A 365 -17.40 -45.09 -12.85
C PRO A 365 -16.23 -44.26 -13.37
N GLU A 366 -16.41 -43.61 -14.54
CA GLU A 366 -15.42 -42.70 -15.13
C GLU A 366 -16.09 -41.40 -15.59
N GLU A 367 -15.58 -40.28 -15.09
CA GLU A 367 -16.02 -38.93 -15.40
C GLU A 367 -14.86 -38.12 -15.97
N LYS A 368 -15.18 -37.17 -16.85
CA LYS A 368 -14.18 -36.27 -17.44
C LYS A 368 -14.59 -34.83 -17.26
N LEU A 369 -13.66 -34.00 -16.83
CA LEU A 369 -13.87 -32.56 -16.66
C LEU A 369 -12.70 -31.78 -17.24
N GLU A 370 -13.03 -30.87 -18.16
CA GLU A 370 -12.07 -29.94 -18.74
C GLU A 370 -12.35 -28.52 -18.23
N ALA A 371 -11.33 -27.87 -17.69
CA ALA A 371 -11.42 -26.50 -17.17
C ALA A 371 -10.58 -25.54 -18.01
N ARG A 372 -11.12 -24.36 -18.33
CA ARG A 372 -10.36 -23.26 -18.95
C ARG A 372 -10.18 -22.15 -17.92
N LEU A 373 -8.94 -21.88 -17.55
CA LEU A 373 -8.63 -20.85 -16.56
C LEU A 373 -8.44 -19.51 -17.27
N ALA A 374 -9.10 -18.48 -16.76
CA ALA A 374 -8.92 -17.12 -17.26
C ALA A 374 -7.61 -16.53 -16.70
N LEU A 375 -6.85 -15.79 -17.52
CA LEU A 375 -5.68 -15.05 -17.06
C LEU A 375 -6.10 -13.95 -16.07
N LYS A 376 -5.26 -13.71 -15.05
CA LYS A 376 -5.38 -12.50 -14.24
C LYS A 376 -5.17 -11.28 -15.16
N PRO A 377 -6.02 -10.24 -15.06
CA PRO A 377 -5.81 -9.04 -15.87
C PRO A 377 -4.49 -8.38 -15.50
N LYS A 378 -3.71 -7.96 -16.50
CA LYS A 378 -2.42 -7.28 -16.29
C LYS A 378 -2.62 -5.77 -16.33
N GLY A 379 -1.85 -5.03 -15.53
CA GLY A 379 -1.89 -3.58 -15.51
C GLY A 379 -1.01 -2.94 -16.57
N THR A 380 -1.12 -1.63 -16.68
CA THR A 380 -0.29 -0.78 -17.55
C THR A 380 0.31 0.35 -16.72
N LEU A 381 1.57 0.70 -16.97
CA LEU A 381 2.24 1.84 -16.34
C LEU A 381 2.60 2.87 -17.41
N LEU A 382 2.08 4.08 -17.26
CA LEU A 382 2.46 5.23 -18.08
C LEU A 382 3.40 6.13 -17.28
N VAL A 383 4.64 6.28 -17.74
CA VAL A 383 5.65 7.16 -17.15
C VAL A 383 5.83 8.39 -18.02
N THR A 384 5.66 9.56 -17.43
CA THR A 384 5.82 10.87 -18.08
C THR A 384 6.81 11.72 -17.29
N SER A 385 7.50 12.65 -17.96
CA SER A 385 8.37 13.59 -17.27
C SER A 385 8.38 14.98 -17.86
N GLU A 386 8.75 15.93 -17.01
CA GLU A 386 9.08 17.29 -17.37
C GLU A 386 10.49 17.62 -16.88
N PRO A 387 11.45 17.90 -17.78
CA PRO A 387 11.33 17.85 -19.24
C PRO A 387 11.17 16.43 -19.78
N ALA A 388 10.50 16.28 -20.93
CA ALA A 388 10.28 15.00 -21.62
C ALA A 388 11.59 14.39 -22.15
N GLN A 389 11.56 13.15 -22.68
CA GLN A 389 12.74 12.42 -23.18
C GLN A 389 13.77 12.13 -22.07
N ALA A 390 13.29 11.85 -20.86
CA ALA A 390 14.10 11.37 -19.76
C ALA A 390 14.18 9.84 -19.80
N ASP A 391 15.32 9.26 -19.46
CA ASP A 391 15.54 7.82 -19.34
C ASP A 391 14.71 7.27 -18.17
N VAL A 392 14.04 6.15 -18.39
CA VAL A 392 13.14 5.50 -17.43
C VAL A 392 13.72 4.14 -17.07
N TYR A 393 13.78 3.89 -15.77
CA TYR A 393 14.15 2.61 -15.20
C TYR A 393 12.98 2.10 -14.35
N ILE A 394 12.62 0.82 -14.51
CA ILE A 394 11.60 0.14 -13.70
C ILE A 394 12.29 -1.01 -12.98
N ASP A 395 12.20 -1.05 -11.65
CA ASP A 395 12.91 -1.99 -10.76
C ASP A 395 14.42 -2.06 -11.03
N GLY A 396 15.01 -0.95 -11.47
CA GLY A 396 16.43 -0.82 -11.78
C GLY A 396 16.82 -1.21 -13.21
N GLU A 397 15.90 -1.75 -14.02
CA GLU A 397 16.14 -2.07 -15.43
C GLU A 397 15.75 -0.90 -16.34
N TYR A 398 16.58 -0.58 -17.34
CA TYR A 398 16.29 0.47 -18.30
C TYR A 398 15.20 0.05 -19.28
N GLU A 399 14.15 0.86 -19.40
CA GLU A 399 12.92 0.53 -20.12
C GLU A 399 12.61 1.47 -21.29
N GLY A 400 13.36 2.57 -21.42
CA GLY A 400 13.22 3.53 -22.52
C GLY A 400 13.20 4.97 -22.06
N LYS A 401 12.59 5.87 -22.86
CA LYS A 401 12.50 7.30 -22.58
C LYS A 401 11.04 7.75 -22.39
N THR A 402 10.81 8.79 -21.59
CA THR A 402 9.48 9.39 -21.41
C THR A 402 8.99 10.14 -22.66
N PRO A 403 7.68 10.09 -22.98
CA PRO A 403 6.65 9.29 -22.34
C PRO A 403 6.79 7.79 -22.69
N LEU A 404 6.71 6.92 -21.68
CA LEU A 404 6.83 5.47 -21.80
C LEU A 404 5.54 4.80 -21.33
N GLU A 405 4.96 3.91 -22.14
CA GLU A 405 3.84 3.05 -21.74
C GLU A 405 4.29 1.58 -21.67
N LYS A 406 4.39 1.04 -20.46
CA LYS A 406 4.74 -0.36 -20.20
C LYS A 406 3.48 -1.16 -19.91
N LYS A 407 3.15 -2.10 -20.81
CA LYS A 407 1.96 -2.97 -20.73
C LYS A 407 2.31 -4.33 -20.12
N HIS A 408 1.28 -5.08 -19.76
CA HIS A 408 1.37 -6.45 -19.28
C HIS A 408 2.12 -6.61 -17.94
N LEU A 409 2.04 -5.58 -17.11
CA LEU A 409 2.65 -5.60 -15.79
C LEU A 409 1.79 -6.40 -14.80
N ASP A 410 2.46 -7.13 -13.92
CA ASP A 410 1.83 -7.78 -12.79
C ASP A 410 1.27 -6.74 -11.81
N ALA A 411 0.28 -7.14 -11.01
CA ALA A 411 -0.21 -6.28 -9.95
C ALA A 411 0.84 -6.25 -8.82
N ASN A 412 1.72 -5.25 -8.85
CA ASN A 412 2.83 -5.09 -7.92
C ASN A 412 3.20 -3.60 -7.80
N PRO A 413 3.75 -3.14 -6.66
CA PRO A 413 4.56 -1.94 -6.65
C PRO A 413 5.78 -2.11 -7.56
N TYR A 414 6.03 -1.10 -8.38
CA TYR A 414 7.22 -0.98 -9.23
C TYR A 414 8.02 0.25 -8.81
N SER A 415 9.32 0.09 -8.60
CA SER A 415 10.23 1.22 -8.40
C SER A 415 10.50 1.89 -9.74
N VAL A 416 10.10 3.15 -9.89
CA VAL A 416 10.30 3.92 -11.13
C VAL A 416 11.34 5.00 -10.86
N ARG A 417 12.44 4.96 -11.59
CA ARG A 417 13.47 5.99 -11.60
C ARG A 417 13.50 6.67 -12.96
N VAL A 418 13.46 7.99 -12.95
CA VAL A 418 13.49 8.82 -14.15
C VAL A 418 14.70 9.72 -14.10
N GLU A 419 15.55 9.62 -15.11
CA GLU A 419 16.83 10.33 -15.18
C GLU A 419 16.95 11.16 -16.44
N LYS A 420 17.60 12.31 -16.31
CA LYS A 420 18.00 13.10 -17.47
C LYS A 420 19.28 13.86 -17.17
N GLU A 421 20.12 13.98 -18.18
CA GLU A 421 21.38 14.73 -18.10
C GLU A 421 21.14 16.15 -17.55
N GLN A 422 21.99 16.59 -16.61
CA GLN A 422 21.89 17.89 -15.91
C GLN A 422 20.69 18.05 -14.96
N PHE A 423 19.87 17.02 -14.77
CA PHE A 423 18.81 17.00 -13.76
C PHE A 423 19.13 16.01 -12.62
N LEU A 424 18.55 16.27 -11.46
CA LEU A 424 18.49 15.30 -10.36
C LEU A 424 17.51 14.19 -10.74
N PRO A 425 17.86 12.92 -10.48
CA PRO A 425 16.96 11.81 -10.75
C PRO A 425 15.71 11.93 -9.89
N TRP A 426 14.57 11.53 -10.45
CA TRP A 426 13.34 11.34 -9.71
C TRP A 426 13.14 9.84 -9.46
N GLU A 427 12.76 9.48 -8.25
CA GLU A 427 12.46 8.09 -7.86
C GLU A 427 11.10 8.06 -7.17
N GLY A 428 10.30 7.05 -7.49
CA GLY A 428 9.00 6.84 -6.87
C GLY A 428 8.51 5.41 -7.05
N GLU A 429 7.80 4.90 -6.06
CA GLU A 429 7.15 3.59 -6.12
C GLU A 429 5.73 3.74 -6.68
N ILE A 430 5.40 2.99 -7.74
CA ILE A 430 4.13 3.06 -8.44
C ILE A 430 3.42 1.73 -8.35
N GLU A 431 2.25 1.73 -7.70
CA GLU A 431 1.39 0.56 -7.61
C GLU A 431 0.65 0.36 -8.94
N VAL A 432 0.99 -0.70 -9.66
CA VAL A 432 0.23 -1.13 -10.83
C VAL A 432 -0.83 -2.13 -10.37
N ARG A 433 -2.09 -1.93 -10.78
CA ARG A 433 -3.19 -2.85 -10.47
C ARG A 433 -3.61 -3.65 -11.68
N ALA A 434 -4.12 -4.85 -11.41
CA ALA A 434 -4.62 -5.77 -12.40
C ALA A 434 -5.70 -5.10 -13.28
N GLY A 435 -5.42 -4.93 -14.58
CA GLY A 435 -6.35 -4.33 -15.54
C GLY A 435 -6.46 -2.80 -15.53
N GLU A 436 -5.73 -2.10 -14.65
CA GLU A 436 -5.74 -0.64 -14.56
C GLU A 436 -4.51 -0.01 -15.22
N GLN A 437 -4.60 1.28 -15.55
CA GLN A 437 -3.45 2.09 -15.97
C GLN A 437 -2.97 2.96 -14.80
N ALA A 438 -1.81 2.63 -14.24
CA ALA A 438 -1.09 3.46 -13.29
C ALA A 438 -0.29 4.56 -14.02
N ARG A 439 -0.02 5.67 -13.32
CA ARG A 439 0.69 6.82 -13.88
C ARG A 439 1.79 7.30 -12.96
N ALA A 440 2.99 7.47 -13.52
CA ALA A 440 4.11 8.15 -12.91
C ALA A 440 4.36 9.47 -13.63
N GLN A 441 4.42 10.58 -12.88
CA GLN A 441 4.70 11.90 -13.43
C GLN A 441 5.89 12.50 -12.69
N ALA A 442 7.02 12.60 -13.39
CA ALA A 442 8.29 13.06 -12.84
C ALA A 442 8.59 14.50 -13.27
N THR A 443 8.61 15.45 -12.34
CA THR A 443 9.13 16.79 -12.58
C THR A 443 10.58 16.85 -12.10
N LEU A 444 11.52 16.88 -13.03
CA LEU A 444 12.94 16.80 -12.72
C LEU A 444 13.51 18.17 -12.34
N LYS A 445 14.30 18.21 -11.26
CA LYS A 445 14.94 19.44 -10.78
C LYS A 445 16.30 19.62 -11.45
N SER A 446 16.60 20.80 -11.97
CA SER A 446 17.90 21.10 -12.58
C SER A 446 19.02 21.12 -11.53
N LYS A 447 20.13 20.42 -11.81
CA LYS A 447 21.36 20.48 -11.00
C LYS A 447 22.03 21.85 -11.12
N VAL A 448 21.97 22.43 -12.31
CA VAL A 448 22.57 23.74 -12.63
C VAL A 448 21.82 24.87 -11.92
N GLU A 449 20.49 24.84 -11.95
CA GLU A 449 19.68 25.81 -11.18
C GLU A 449 19.94 25.67 -9.67
N GLY A 450 20.05 24.44 -9.17
CA GLY A 450 20.41 24.17 -7.77
C GLY A 450 21.74 24.80 -7.37
N TRP A 451 22.77 24.68 -8.22
CA TRP A 451 24.08 25.28 -7.99
C TRP A 451 24.01 26.82 -7.87
N TYR A 452 23.33 27.49 -8.81
CA TYR A 452 23.15 28.94 -8.75
C TYR A 452 22.36 29.37 -7.51
N ARG A 453 21.30 28.65 -7.16
CA ARG A 453 20.50 28.96 -5.97
C ARG A 453 21.32 28.84 -4.68
N GLN A 454 22.16 27.81 -4.57
CA GLN A 454 23.04 27.66 -3.42
C GLN A 454 24.07 28.81 -3.35
N ARG A 455 24.72 29.13 -4.48
CA ARG A 455 25.65 30.27 -4.56
C ARG A 455 24.99 31.59 -4.14
N LEU A 456 23.73 31.80 -4.53
CA LEU A 456 22.94 32.97 -4.15
C LEU A 456 22.44 32.94 -2.69
N GLN A 457 22.36 31.77 -2.06
CA GLN A 457 22.12 31.69 -0.61
C GLN A 457 23.36 32.09 0.18
N GLU A 458 24.55 31.68 -0.27
CA GLU A 458 25.83 32.02 0.35
C GLU A 458 26.19 33.49 0.13
N ASN A 459 25.92 34.03 -1.07
CA ASN A 459 26.08 35.43 -1.40
C ASN A 459 24.89 35.98 -2.19
N PRO A 460 23.84 36.50 -1.51
CA PRO A 460 22.66 37.07 -2.16
C PRO A 460 22.96 38.27 -3.06
N ASN A 461 24.09 38.95 -2.86
CA ASN A 461 24.50 40.14 -3.59
C ASN A 461 25.43 39.83 -4.79
N ASP A 462 25.55 38.56 -5.21
CA ASP A 462 26.32 38.18 -6.38
C ASP A 462 25.54 38.46 -7.69
N VAL A 463 25.78 39.64 -8.28
CA VAL A 463 25.14 40.06 -9.54
C VAL A 463 25.48 39.11 -10.69
N SER A 464 26.69 38.53 -10.71
CA SER A 464 27.09 37.56 -11.75
C SER A 464 26.27 36.28 -11.64
N ALA A 465 26.07 35.76 -10.43
CA ALA A 465 25.27 34.56 -10.22
C ALA A 465 23.80 34.75 -10.62
N HIS A 466 23.19 35.90 -10.28
CA HIS A 466 21.84 36.23 -10.73
C HIS A 466 21.75 36.36 -12.27
N THR A 467 22.75 36.99 -12.89
CA THR A 467 22.83 37.18 -14.35
C THR A 467 23.01 35.86 -15.09
N GLU A 468 23.89 34.98 -14.59
CA GLU A 468 24.14 33.64 -15.15
C GLU A 468 22.95 32.70 -14.97
N LEU A 469 22.26 32.76 -13.82
CA LEU A 469 21.01 32.05 -13.59
C LEU A 469 19.89 32.52 -14.53
N ALA A 470 19.76 33.83 -14.72
CA ALA A 470 18.82 34.39 -15.68
C ALA A 470 19.09 33.88 -17.09
N HIS A 471 20.35 33.90 -17.52
CA HIS A 471 20.76 33.35 -18.82
C HIS A 471 20.37 31.86 -18.95
N TYR A 472 20.66 31.06 -17.92
CA TYR A 472 20.29 29.64 -17.88
C TYR A 472 18.78 29.42 -18.03
N CYS A 473 17.96 30.19 -17.31
CA CYS A 473 16.50 30.11 -17.40
C CYS A 473 15.97 30.57 -18.77
N LEU A 474 16.56 31.61 -19.37
CA LEU A 474 16.19 32.10 -20.71
C LEU A 474 16.42 31.05 -21.79
N VAL A 475 17.58 30.38 -21.78
CA VAL A 475 17.91 29.32 -22.76
C VAL A 475 16.91 28.15 -22.67
N ARG A 476 16.36 27.88 -21.48
CA ARG A 476 15.38 26.81 -21.23
C ARG A 476 13.91 27.23 -21.40
N GLY A 477 13.64 28.51 -21.70
CA GLY A 477 12.27 29.02 -21.85
C GLY A 477 11.51 29.20 -20.52
N GLU A 478 12.20 29.20 -19.38
CA GLU A 478 11.59 29.38 -18.05
C GLU A 478 11.48 30.89 -17.72
N LEU A 479 10.52 31.58 -18.36
CA LEU A 479 10.47 33.05 -18.43
C LEU A 479 10.28 33.75 -17.10
N ASP A 480 9.39 33.24 -16.26
CA ASP A 480 9.12 33.86 -14.96
C ASP A 480 10.37 33.83 -14.07
N LYS A 481 11.11 32.70 -14.10
CA LYS A 481 12.36 32.56 -13.35
C LYS A 481 13.48 33.45 -13.91
N ALA A 482 13.57 33.55 -15.24
CA ALA A 482 14.52 34.43 -15.89
C ALA A 482 14.30 35.90 -15.52
N VAL A 483 13.05 36.38 -15.59
CA VAL A 483 12.69 37.76 -15.22
C VAL A 483 12.97 38.02 -13.74
N ALA A 484 12.62 37.08 -12.86
CA ALA A 484 12.89 37.21 -11.43
C ALA A 484 14.40 37.32 -11.13
N ALA A 485 15.24 36.50 -11.77
CA ALA A 485 16.69 36.54 -11.60
C ALA A 485 17.30 37.85 -12.14
N LEU A 486 16.86 38.34 -13.31
CA LEU A 486 17.29 39.64 -13.83
C LEU A 486 16.88 40.80 -12.92
N ALA A 487 15.66 40.76 -12.39
CA ALA A 487 15.16 41.78 -11.46
C ALA A 487 15.98 41.81 -10.16
N ALA A 488 16.31 40.64 -9.62
CA ALA A 488 17.16 40.52 -8.44
C ALA A 488 18.57 41.07 -8.70
N ALA A 489 19.16 40.78 -9.86
CA ALA A 489 20.46 41.35 -10.25
C ALA A 489 20.44 42.90 -10.26
N VAL A 490 19.38 43.50 -10.80
CA VAL A 490 19.22 44.96 -10.86
C VAL A 490 18.97 45.55 -9.46
N GLU A 491 18.19 44.87 -8.62
CA GLU A 491 17.95 45.27 -7.24
C GLU A 491 19.27 45.30 -6.44
N VAL A 492 20.12 44.28 -6.57
CA VAL A 492 21.43 44.24 -5.93
C VAL A 492 22.32 45.39 -6.38
N MET A 493 22.36 45.69 -7.69
CA MET A 493 23.10 46.85 -8.20
C MET A 493 22.54 48.18 -7.68
N ALA A 494 21.22 48.31 -7.56
CA ALA A 494 20.58 49.54 -7.09
C ALA A 494 20.97 49.86 -5.63
N HIS A 495 21.20 48.84 -4.80
CA HIS A 495 21.68 49.00 -3.42
C HIS A 495 23.16 49.40 -3.30
N GLY A 496 23.90 49.51 -4.42
CA GLY A 496 25.32 49.85 -4.41
C GLY A 496 26.23 48.76 -3.83
N ALA A 497 25.70 47.55 -3.68
CA ALA A 497 26.43 46.41 -3.11
C ALA A 497 27.46 45.80 -4.07
N ASP A 498 27.40 46.15 -5.36
CA ASP A 498 28.34 45.68 -6.37
C ASP A 498 29.13 46.85 -6.99
N THR A 499 30.46 46.81 -6.84
CA THR A 499 31.43 47.77 -7.42
C THR A 499 32.14 47.20 -8.65
N SER A 500 31.75 46.01 -9.11
CA SER A 500 32.42 45.29 -10.19
C SER A 500 31.89 45.67 -11.59
N SER A 501 32.66 45.35 -12.64
CA SER A 501 32.37 45.65 -14.05
C SER A 501 31.15 44.90 -14.65
N TYR A 502 30.33 44.26 -13.81
CA TYR A 502 29.28 43.33 -14.22
C TYR A 502 27.96 44.00 -14.63
N GLY A 503 27.76 45.29 -14.33
CA GLY A 503 26.61 46.06 -14.82
C GLY A 503 26.49 46.06 -16.35
N GLY A 504 27.62 46.09 -17.06
CA GLY A 504 27.65 45.96 -18.52
C GLY A 504 27.23 44.58 -19.02
N ARG A 505 27.60 43.51 -18.31
CA ARG A 505 27.19 42.12 -18.65
C ARG A 505 25.70 41.91 -18.40
N LEU A 506 25.18 42.44 -17.29
CA LEU A 506 23.74 42.43 -17.00
C LEU A 506 22.95 43.24 -18.06
N ALA A 507 23.45 44.41 -18.46
CA ALA A 507 22.83 45.19 -19.53
C ALA A 507 22.83 44.43 -20.87
N GLN A 508 23.91 43.70 -21.18
CA GLN A 508 23.98 42.83 -22.36
C GLN A 508 22.98 41.68 -22.30
N GLU A 509 22.85 40.98 -21.17
CA GLU A 509 21.86 39.90 -21.03
C GLU A 509 20.42 40.41 -21.14
N ILE A 510 20.11 41.57 -20.55
CA ILE A 510 18.79 42.22 -20.73
C ILE A 510 18.58 42.58 -22.20
N ALA A 511 19.58 43.13 -22.88
CA ALA A 511 19.49 43.50 -24.28
C ALA A 511 19.23 42.30 -25.21
N LYS A 512 19.71 41.10 -24.86
CA LYS A 512 19.42 39.88 -25.64
C LYS A 512 17.93 39.58 -25.74
N VAL A 513 17.09 40.03 -24.80
CA VAL A 513 15.62 39.90 -24.85
C VAL A 513 15.00 40.77 -25.98
N TRP A 514 15.71 41.79 -26.45
CA TRP A 514 15.32 42.65 -27.58
C TRP A 514 16.05 42.33 -28.89
N GLY A 515 17.21 41.67 -28.85
CA GLY A 515 17.99 41.29 -30.04
C GLY A 515 17.39 40.12 -30.82
N GLN A 516 17.38 40.21 -32.16
CA GLN A 516 16.92 39.13 -33.05
C GLN A 516 17.95 37.99 -33.24
N ALA A 517 19.17 38.15 -32.74
CA ALA A 517 20.29 37.24 -33.01
C ALA A 517 20.32 35.98 -32.11
N PHE A 518 19.54 35.94 -31.03
CA PHE A 518 19.53 34.82 -30.09
C PHE A 518 18.22 34.04 -30.19
N GLN A 519 18.29 32.80 -30.69
CA GLN A 519 17.16 31.87 -30.69
C GLN A 519 17.02 31.26 -29.30
N PHE A 520 16.17 31.86 -28.47
CA PHE A 520 15.70 31.20 -27.25
C PHE A 520 14.74 30.06 -27.64
N GLY A 521 14.77 28.94 -26.91
CA GLY A 521 14.02 27.73 -27.24
C GLY A 521 12.56 27.99 -27.65
N GLY A 522 12.09 27.25 -28.67
CA GLY A 522 10.84 27.54 -29.38
C GLY A 522 9.62 27.77 -28.48
N GLY A 523 8.95 28.90 -28.69
CA GLY A 523 7.69 29.25 -28.04
C GLY A 523 7.72 30.47 -27.11
N LEU A 524 8.87 31.16 -26.95
CA LEU A 524 8.92 32.38 -26.13
C LEU A 524 8.01 33.50 -26.67
N GLU A 525 6.96 33.85 -25.94
CA GLU A 525 6.29 35.14 -26.10
C GLU A 525 7.18 36.25 -25.54
N LEU A 526 8.17 36.68 -26.32
CA LEU A 526 9.09 37.77 -25.95
C LEU A 526 8.35 39.05 -25.52
N GLY A 527 7.15 39.30 -26.05
CA GLY A 527 6.29 40.40 -25.61
C GLY A 527 5.93 40.33 -24.12
N THR A 528 5.67 39.13 -23.59
CA THR A 528 5.33 38.90 -22.19
C THR A 528 6.55 39.08 -21.28
N VAL A 529 7.71 38.55 -21.69
CA VAL A 529 8.98 38.74 -20.97
C VAL A 529 9.36 40.21 -20.88
N ARG A 530 9.25 40.94 -22.00
CA ARG A 530 9.57 42.37 -22.06
C ARG A 530 8.69 43.18 -21.11
N ARG A 531 7.38 42.92 -21.07
CA ARG A 531 6.45 43.58 -20.13
C ARG A 531 6.78 43.25 -18.68
N ALA A 532 7.04 41.99 -18.36
CA ALA A 532 7.36 41.57 -17.00
C ALA A 532 8.68 42.18 -16.50
N LEU A 533 9.71 42.21 -17.36
CA LEU A 533 10.98 42.86 -17.04
C LEU A 533 10.82 44.37 -16.87
N HIS A 534 10.01 45.03 -17.71
CA HIS A 534 9.70 46.45 -17.56
C HIS A 534 9.05 46.73 -16.19
N ALA A 535 8.05 45.94 -15.82
CA ALA A 535 7.36 46.07 -14.53
C ALA A 535 8.30 45.82 -13.34
N ALA A 536 9.20 44.84 -13.46
CA ALA A 536 10.17 44.53 -12.42
C ALA A 536 11.18 45.68 -12.22
N LEU A 537 11.77 46.19 -13.30
CA LEU A 537 12.67 47.36 -13.27
C LEU A 537 11.97 48.59 -12.70
N HIS A 538 10.71 48.81 -13.08
CA HIS A 538 9.88 49.87 -12.52
C HIS A 538 9.67 49.70 -11.01
N GLY A 539 9.41 48.48 -10.55
CA GLY A 539 9.31 48.16 -9.12
C GLY A 539 10.59 48.47 -8.34
N VAL A 540 11.76 48.10 -8.89
CA VAL A 540 13.07 48.45 -8.32
C VAL A 540 13.21 49.98 -8.29
N TRP A 541 12.88 50.68 -9.39
CA TRP A 541 12.94 52.13 -9.45
C TRP A 541 12.10 52.77 -8.35
N GLN A 542 10.86 52.33 -8.09
CA GLN A 542 10.01 52.95 -7.07
C GLN A 542 10.53 52.77 -5.64
N ARG A 543 11.12 51.61 -5.31
CA ARG A 543 11.57 51.28 -3.94
C ARG A 543 12.83 52.02 -3.48
N HIS A 544 13.67 52.47 -4.40
CA HIS A 544 14.98 53.05 -4.07
C HIS A 544 14.94 54.57 -3.94
N HIS A 545 15.43 55.14 -2.84
CA HIS A 545 15.48 56.61 -2.68
C HIS A 545 16.63 57.25 -3.48
N ASP A 546 17.82 56.64 -3.51
CA ASP A 546 18.92 57.08 -4.36
C ASP A 546 18.78 56.49 -5.78
N LYS A 547 18.52 57.36 -6.75
CA LYS A 547 18.34 56.94 -8.15
C LYS A 547 19.63 56.91 -8.95
N LYS A 548 20.76 57.42 -8.42
CA LYS A 548 22.00 57.58 -9.21
C LYS A 548 22.56 56.27 -9.78
N PRO A 549 22.64 55.16 -9.02
CA PRO A 549 23.13 53.89 -9.57
C PRO A 549 22.23 53.36 -10.69
N LEU A 550 20.92 53.45 -10.49
CA LEU A 550 19.92 52.97 -11.44
C LEU A 550 19.85 53.84 -12.70
N GLN A 551 20.02 55.16 -12.58
CA GLN A 551 20.13 56.08 -13.72
C GLN A 551 21.34 55.78 -14.59
N ARG A 552 22.49 55.49 -13.99
CA ARG A 552 23.70 55.09 -14.72
C ARG A 552 23.49 53.79 -15.48
N PHE A 553 22.93 52.78 -14.83
CA PHE A 553 22.60 51.50 -15.46
C PHE A 553 21.61 51.65 -16.62
N LEU A 554 20.52 52.41 -16.45
CA LEU A 554 19.55 52.65 -17.51
C LEU A 554 20.16 53.42 -18.69
N ALA A 555 21.13 54.31 -18.45
CA ALA A 555 21.86 55.00 -19.50
C ALA A 555 22.75 54.05 -20.32
N GLU A 556 23.37 53.05 -19.69
CA GLU A 556 24.11 51.98 -20.37
C GLU A 556 23.17 51.07 -21.16
N LEU A 557 22.01 50.70 -20.58
CA LEU A 557 21.02 49.84 -21.24
C LEU A 557 20.38 50.48 -22.49
N ARG A 558 20.23 51.82 -22.51
CA ARG A 558 19.72 52.60 -23.66
C ARG A 558 20.49 52.40 -24.95
N GLN A 559 21.74 51.97 -24.87
CA GLN A 559 22.56 51.73 -26.06
C GLN A 559 22.09 50.48 -26.83
N SER A 560 21.33 49.59 -26.18
CA SER A 560 21.03 48.26 -26.70
C SER A 560 19.54 47.87 -26.62
N VAL A 561 18.69 48.72 -26.05
CA VAL A 561 17.24 48.49 -25.85
C VAL A 561 16.45 49.74 -26.22
N PRO A 562 15.21 49.63 -26.76
CA PRO A 562 14.37 50.78 -27.11
C PRO A 562 14.21 51.83 -25.99
N ALA A 563 14.21 53.11 -26.38
CA ALA A 563 14.25 54.24 -25.46
C ALA A 563 13.00 54.35 -24.56
N ASP A 564 11.86 53.84 -25.02
CA ASP A 564 10.60 53.74 -24.28
C ASP A 564 10.67 52.77 -23.09
N PHE A 565 11.51 51.74 -23.15
CA PHE A 565 11.68 50.77 -22.06
C PHE A 565 12.57 51.28 -20.91
N THR A 566 13.46 52.22 -21.20
CA THR A 566 14.46 52.74 -20.25
C THR A 566 14.11 54.12 -19.70
N GLN A 567 12.92 54.62 -20.03
CA GLN A 567 12.42 55.88 -19.47
C GLN A 567 11.94 55.64 -18.03
N PRO A 568 12.37 56.47 -17.06
CA PRO A 568 11.76 56.44 -15.75
C PRO A 568 10.27 56.81 -15.89
N PRO A 569 9.39 56.25 -15.04
CA PRO A 569 7.96 56.55 -15.10
C PRO A 569 7.75 58.06 -15.03
N ARG A 570 6.93 58.60 -15.94
CA ARG A 570 6.40 59.94 -15.77
C ARG A 570 5.43 59.92 -14.58
N PRO A 571 5.51 60.91 -13.67
CA PRO A 571 4.63 60.98 -12.50
C PRO A 571 3.15 60.99 -12.89
#